data_AF-A0A7Y7DCZ8-F1
#
_entry.id   AF-A0A7Y7DCZ8-F1
#
_cell.length_a   1.000
_cell.length_b   1.000
_cell.length_c   1.000
_cell.angle_alpha   90.00
_cell.angle_beta   90.00
_cell.angle_gamma   90.00
#
_symmetry.space_group_name_H-M   'P 1'
#
loop_
_entity.id
_entity.type
_entity.pdbx_description
1 polymer ?
#
loop_
_entity_poly.entity_id
_entity_poly.type
_entity_poly.pdbx_seq_one_letter_code
_entity_poly.pdbx_strand_id
1 'polypeptide(L)'
;MKVTSSVGDEHGLDNLVKIADQSVLRAIGAVNEAIIGVQAGDPEAAKDIAKHMADLNKALNTSFDERKRLDEHKRKSGELGGGEIDFDAAKSEILDRLARLRATRDTA
;
A
#
# COMPACT_ATOMS: atom_id res chain seq x y z
N MET A 1 -32.86 -13.09 -8.76
CA MET A 1 -32.65 -13.06 -7.30
C MET A 1 -31.19 -12.69 -7.07
N LYS A 2 -30.92 -11.51 -6.47
CA LYS A 2 -29.62 -10.83 -6.47
C LYS A 2 -28.84 -11.17 -5.19
N VAL A 3 -27.59 -11.57 -5.39
CA VAL A 3 -26.38 -11.53 -4.53
C VAL A 3 -26.53 -12.00 -3.08
N THR A 4 -26.10 -13.24 -2.82
CA THR A 4 -25.56 -13.62 -1.51
C THR A 4 -24.10 -13.18 -1.44
N SER A 5 -23.87 -12.02 -0.80
CA SER A 5 -22.78 -11.72 0.13
C SER A 5 -21.59 -12.70 0.11
N SER A 6 -20.56 -12.39 -0.70
CA SER A 6 -19.25 -13.05 -0.70
C SER A 6 -18.29 -12.37 0.28
N VAL A 7 -18.61 -12.39 1.57
CA VAL A 7 -17.69 -11.96 2.65
C VAL A 7 -16.42 -12.84 2.67
N GLY A 8 -16.44 -14.00 1.98
CA GLY A 8 -15.28 -14.89 1.82
C GLY A 8 -14.22 -14.41 0.82
N ASP A 9 -14.59 -13.65 -0.22
CA ASP A 9 -13.63 -13.21 -1.25
C ASP A 9 -12.75 -12.05 -0.76
N GLU A 10 -13.29 -11.16 0.07
CA GLU A 10 -12.56 -9.99 0.62
C GLU A 10 -11.44 -10.42 1.55
N HIS A 11 -11.72 -11.32 2.50
CA HIS A 11 -10.70 -11.92 3.37
C HIS A 11 -9.65 -12.73 2.61
N GLY A 12 -10.02 -13.29 1.44
CA GLY A 12 -9.09 -13.95 0.53
C GLY A 12 -8.09 -12.98 -0.08
N LEU A 13 -8.57 -11.86 -0.63
CA LEU A 13 -7.73 -10.85 -1.27
C LEU A 13 -6.79 -10.15 -0.28
N ASP A 14 -7.27 -9.79 0.91
CA ASP A 14 -6.40 -9.21 1.95
C ASP A 14 -5.30 -10.19 2.38
N ASN A 15 -5.59 -11.50 2.44
CA ASN A 15 -4.59 -12.52 2.72
C ASN A 15 -3.58 -12.68 1.58
N LEU A 16 -4.02 -12.60 0.31
CA LEU A 16 -3.12 -12.64 -0.84
C LEU A 16 -2.14 -11.46 -0.84
N VAL A 17 -2.63 -10.25 -0.53
CA VAL A 17 -1.76 -9.07 -0.36
C VAL A 17 -0.73 -9.29 0.75
N LYS A 18 -1.16 -9.81 1.92
CA LYS A 18 -0.22 -10.12 3.01
C LYS A 18 0.83 -11.15 2.62
N ILE A 19 0.45 -12.21 1.90
CA ILE A 19 1.38 -13.23 1.42
C ILE A 19 2.38 -12.63 0.42
N ALA A 20 1.90 -11.79 -0.51
CA ALA A 20 2.74 -11.10 -1.47
C ALA A 20 3.74 -10.16 -0.77
N ASP A 21 3.30 -9.38 0.21
CA ASP A 21 4.18 -8.50 0.99
C ASP A 21 5.22 -9.29 1.79
N GLN A 22 4.85 -10.42 2.41
CA GLN A 22 5.80 -11.31 3.07
C GLN A 22 6.82 -11.93 2.09
N SER A 23 6.44 -12.15 0.83
CA SER A 23 7.35 -12.64 -0.20
C SER A 23 8.40 -11.58 -0.58
N VAL A 24 8.00 -10.30 -0.64
CA VAL A 24 8.92 -9.17 -0.87
C VAL A 24 9.94 -9.06 0.27
N LEU A 25 9.49 -9.12 1.53
CA LEU A 25 10.41 -9.06 2.68
C LEU A 25 11.41 -10.22 2.68
N ARG A 26 10.98 -11.43 2.33
CA ARG A 26 11.87 -12.59 2.20
C ARG A 26 12.90 -12.39 1.07
N ALA A 27 12.47 -11.87 -0.08
CA ALA A 27 13.38 -11.60 -1.19
C ALA A 27 14.40 -10.51 -0.86
N ILE A 28 14.00 -9.46 -0.13
CA ILE A 28 14.93 -8.44 0.40
C ILE A 28 15.97 -9.08 1.31
N GLY A 29 15.55 -9.97 2.22
CA GLY A 29 16.45 -10.73 3.09
C GLY A 29 17.50 -11.51 2.30
N ALA A 30 17.07 -12.28 1.29
CA ALA A 30 17.97 -13.07 0.46
C ALA A 30 18.98 -12.22 -0.33
N VAL A 31 18.55 -11.06 -0.87
CA VAL A 31 19.46 -10.12 -1.53
C VAL A 31 20.51 -9.58 -0.55
N ASN A 32 20.08 -9.19 0.66
CA ASN A 32 20.99 -8.68 1.68
C ASN A 32 22.02 -9.72 2.12
N GLU A 33 21.60 -10.97 2.31
CA GLU A 33 22.51 -12.09 2.64
C GLU A 33 23.54 -12.31 1.53
N ALA A 34 23.11 -12.29 0.26
CA ALA A 34 24.02 -12.42 -0.87
C ALA A 34 25.03 -11.26 -0.95
N ILE A 35 24.60 -10.02 -0.67
CA ILE A 35 25.50 -8.85 -0.61
C ILE A 35 26.54 -9.02 0.50
N ILE A 36 26.14 -9.49 1.68
CA ILE A 36 27.06 -9.76 2.81
C ILE A 36 28.07 -10.83 2.42
N GLY A 37 27.64 -11.92 1.75
CA GLY A 37 28.53 -12.97 1.25
C GLY A 37 29.58 -12.44 0.28
N VAL A 38 29.18 -11.59 -0.68
CA VAL A 38 30.10 -10.94 -1.61
C VAL A 38 31.11 -10.05 -0.89
N GLN A 39 30.67 -9.28 0.10
CA GLN A 39 31.57 -8.43 0.90
C GLN A 39 32.57 -9.26 1.71
N ALA A 40 32.19 -10.47 2.12
CA ALA A 40 33.07 -11.44 2.78
C ALA A 40 34.03 -12.18 1.82
N GLY A 41 33.94 -11.90 0.51
CA GLY A 41 34.78 -12.51 -0.52
C GLY A 41 34.29 -13.86 -1.03
N ASP A 42 33.02 -14.22 -0.82
CA ASP A 42 32.42 -15.42 -1.39
C ASP A 42 32.06 -15.19 -2.88
N PRO A 43 32.74 -15.87 -3.83
CA PRO A 43 32.48 -15.70 -5.25
C PRO A 43 31.17 -16.37 -5.73
N GLU A 44 30.60 -17.32 -4.97
CA GLU A 44 29.31 -17.93 -5.31
C GLU A 44 28.15 -16.98 -4.96
N ALA A 45 28.26 -16.25 -3.85
CA ALA A 45 27.28 -15.23 -3.46
C ALA A 45 27.08 -14.16 -4.56
N ALA A 46 28.15 -13.82 -5.30
CA ALA A 46 28.07 -12.87 -6.41
C ALA A 46 27.20 -13.37 -7.57
N LYS A 47 27.15 -14.68 -7.80
CA LYS A 47 26.33 -15.29 -8.86
C LYS A 47 24.85 -15.31 -8.46
N ASP A 48 24.57 -15.46 -7.17
CA ASP A 48 23.21 -15.55 -6.64
C ASP A 48 22.51 -14.19 -6.51
N ILE A 49 23.25 -13.07 -6.42
CA ILE A 49 22.66 -11.71 -6.37
C ILE A 49 21.70 -11.46 -7.54
N ALA A 50 22.11 -11.80 -8.78
CA ALA A 50 21.29 -11.55 -9.96
C ALA A 50 19.96 -12.31 -9.90
N LYS A 51 20.00 -13.56 -9.40
CA LYS A 51 18.82 -14.40 -9.20
C LYS A 51 17.92 -13.82 -8.11
N HIS A 52 18.47 -13.46 -6.95
CA HIS A 52 17.69 -12.88 -5.86
C HIS A 52 17.06 -11.52 -6.22
N MET A 53 17.74 -10.72 -7.04
CA MET A 53 17.18 -9.48 -7.59
C MET A 53 16.01 -9.75 -8.55
N ALA A 54 16.09 -10.79 -9.39
CA ALA A 54 14.98 -11.19 -10.25
C ALA A 54 13.77 -11.67 -9.43
N ASP A 55 14.02 -12.47 -8.39
CA ASP A 55 12.99 -12.95 -7.46
C ASP A 55 12.32 -11.79 -6.70
N LEU A 56 13.10 -10.79 -6.26
CA LEU A 56 12.59 -9.58 -5.63
C LEU A 56 11.68 -8.78 -6.57
N ASN A 57 12.10 -8.55 -7.81
CA ASN A 57 11.29 -7.85 -8.80
C ASN A 57 9.97 -8.59 -9.07
N LYS A 58 9.99 -9.92 -9.13
CA LYS A 58 8.78 -10.74 -9.30
C LYS A 58 7.84 -10.61 -8.09
N ALA A 59 8.39 -10.65 -6.88
CA ALA A 59 7.63 -10.46 -5.65
C ALA A 59 6.99 -9.07 -5.58
N LEU A 60 7.73 -8.02 -5.96
CA LEU A 60 7.23 -6.64 -6.01
C LEU A 60 6.07 -6.49 -6.99
N ASN A 61 6.23 -7.00 -8.22
CA ASN A 61 5.17 -6.95 -9.23
C ASN A 61 3.91 -7.67 -8.73
N THR A 62 4.08 -8.82 -8.08
CA THR A 62 2.96 -9.58 -7.50
C THR A 62 2.27 -8.79 -6.39
N SER A 63 3.03 -8.17 -5.46
CA SER A 63 2.45 -7.32 -4.41
C SER A 63 1.67 -6.14 -4.99
N PHE A 64 2.20 -5.48 -6.02
CA PHE A 64 1.49 -4.38 -6.69
C PHE A 64 0.21 -4.84 -7.39
N ASP A 65 0.25 -5.98 -8.08
CA ASP A 65 -0.92 -6.54 -8.75
C ASP A 65 -2.01 -6.92 -7.75
N GLU A 66 -1.66 -7.58 -6.63
CA GLU A 66 -2.65 -7.93 -5.61
C GLU A 66 -3.23 -6.70 -4.91
N ARG A 67 -2.42 -5.68 -4.61
CA ARG A 67 -2.91 -4.40 -4.06
C ARG A 67 -3.88 -3.72 -5.02
N LYS A 68 -3.55 -3.69 -6.32
CA LYS A 68 -4.43 -3.14 -7.35
C LYS A 68 -5.75 -3.91 -7.42
N ARG A 69 -5.71 -5.25 -7.38
CA ARG A 69 -6.92 -6.09 -7.37
C ARG A 69 -7.77 -5.84 -6.12
N LEU A 70 -7.14 -5.74 -4.95
CA LEU A 70 -7.84 -5.43 -3.70
C LEU A 70 -8.50 -4.05 -3.76
N ASP A 71 -7.80 -3.03 -4.26
CA ASP A 71 -8.36 -1.69 -4.44
C ASP A 71 -9.52 -1.69 -5.43
N GLU A 72 -9.39 -2.39 -6.57
CA GLU A 72 -10.49 -2.56 -7.52
C GLU A 72 -11.69 -3.29 -6.91
N HIS A 73 -11.45 -4.32 -6.09
CA HIS A 73 -12.49 -5.03 -5.37
C HIS A 73 -13.21 -4.11 -4.40
N LYS A 74 -12.48 -3.38 -3.55
CA LYS A 74 -13.04 -2.43 -2.58
C LYS A 74 -13.82 -1.30 -3.26
N ARG A 75 -13.41 -0.84 -4.45
CA ARG A 75 -14.18 0.15 -5.24
C ARG A 75 -15.50 -0.43 -5.72
N LYS A 76 -15.54 -1.71 -6.09
CA LYS A 76 -16.74 -2.40 -6.59
C LYS A 76 -17.69 -2.82 -5.47
N SER A 77 -17.17 -3.23 -4.30
CA SER A 77 -17.99 -3.60 -3.14
C SER A 77 -18.54 -2.37 -2.39
N GLY A 78 -18.01 -1.18 -2.65
CA GLY A 78 -18.39 0.05 -1.95
C GLY A 78 -17.72 0.21 -0.58
N GLU A 79 -16.82 -0.70 -0.20
CA GLU A 79 -16.00 -0.64 1.03
C GLU A 79 -14.86 0.39 0.95
N LEU A 80 -14.43 0.75 -0.26
CA LEU A 80 -13.86 2.09 -0.47
C LEU A 80 -15.03 3.07 -0.37
N GLY A 81 -15.57 3.20 0.85
CA GLY A 81 -16.50 4.25 1.18
C GLY A 81 -15.91 5.52 0.62
N GLY A 82 -16.73 6.30 -0.09
CA GLY A 82 -16.41 7.71 -0.22
C GLY A 82 -16.25 8.17 1.21
N GLY A 83 -14.99 8.28 1.68
CA GLY A 83 -14.70 8.64 3.05
C GLY A 83 -15.58 9.82 3.33
N GLU A 84 -16.52 9.67 4.26
CA GLU A 84 -17.59 10.64 4.42
C GLU A 84 -16.88 11.96 4.74
N ILE A 85 -16.76 12.82 3.72
CA ILE A 85 -16.18 14.13 3.90
C ILE A 85 -17.19 14.81 4.79
N ASP A 86 -16.81 15.03 6.04
CA ASP A 86 -17.61 15.84 6.94
C ASP A 86 -17.57 17.28 6.42
N PHE A 87 -18.51 17.57 5.51
CA PHE A 87 -18.65 18.87 4.89
C PHE A 87 -19.00 19.94 5.93
N ASP A 88 -19.61 19.56 7.05
CA ASP A 88 -19.94 20.47 8.14
C ASP A 88 -18.69 20.85 8.93
N ALA A 89 -17.80 19.89 9.24
CA ALA A 89 -16.50 20.17 9.83
C ALA A 89 -15.62 21.01 8.89
N ALA A 90 -15.53 20.64 7.61
CA ALA A 90 -14.76 21.39 6.62
C ALA A 90 -15.28 22.82 6.43
N LYS A 91 -16.60 23.00 6.39
CA LYS A 91 -17.25 24.32 6.32
C LYS A 91 -16.95 25.16 7.55
N SER A 92 -17.03 24.57 8.74
CA SER A 92 -16.73 25.26 10.00
C SER A 92 -15.29 25.76 10.02
N GLU A 93 -14.34 24.93 9.60
CA GLU A 93 -12.93 25.31 9.52
C GLU A 93 -12.68 26.47 8.53
N ILE A 94 -13.32 26.44 7.36
CA ILE A 94 -13.21 27.52 6.36
C ILE A 94 -13.78 28.83 6.92
N LEU A 95 -14.93 28.79 7.58
CA LEU A 95 -15.56 29.98 8.17
C LEU A 95 -14.69 30.59 9.27
N ASP A 96 -14.08 29.76 10.11
CA ASP A 96 -13.14 30.22 11.15
C ASP A 96 -11.92 30.90 10.56
N ARG A 97 -11.31 30.31 9.52
CA ARG A 97 -10.16 30.92 8.83
C ARG A 97 -10.53 32.27 8.20
N LEU A 98 -11.71 32.37 7.57
CA LEU A 98 -12.20 33.63 7.01
C LEU A 98 -12.50 34.68 8.09
N ALA A 99 -13.05 34.28 9.23
CA ALA A 99 -13.28 35.17 10.36
C ALA A 99 -11.96 35.74 10.90
N ARG A 100 -10.94 34.90 11.06
CA ARG A 100 -9.58 35.35 11.46
C ARG A 100 -8.99 36.34 10.47
N LEU A 101 -9.08 36.06 9.17
CA LEU A 101 -8.58 36.98 8.13
C LEU A 101 -9.31 38.33 8.13
N ARG A 102 -10.63 38.33 8.39
CA ARG A 102 -11.40 39.57 8.54
C ARG A 102 -11.00 40.34 9.79
N ALA A 103 -10.85 39.66 10.93
CA ALA A 103 -10.41 40.30 12.17
C ALA A 103 -9.03 40.94 12.02
N THR A 104 -8.09 40.30 11.32
CA THR A 104 -6.78 40.89 11.03
C THR A 104 -6.84 42.05 10.04
N ARG A 105 -7.88 42.13 9.19
CA ARG A 105 -8.09 43.24 8.26
C ARG A 105 -8.74 44.45 8.93
N ASP A 106 -9.64 44.21 9.88
CA ASP A 106 -10.37 45.27 10.59
C ASP A 106 -9.57 45.86 11.77
N THR A 107 -8.41 45.26 12.09
CA THR A 107 -7.47 45.74 13.13
C THR A 107 -6.20 46.40 12.57
N ALA A 108 -6.12 46.57 11.24
CA ALA A 108 -5.09 47.31 10.52
C ALA A 108 -5.66 48.64 9.99
#